data_AF-A0A3C0Q3S9-F1
#
_entry.id   AF-A0A3C0Q3S9-F1
#
_cell.length_a   1.000
_cell.length_b   1.000
_cell.length_c   1.000
_cell.angle_alpha   90.00
_cell.angle_beta   90.00
_cell.angle_gamma   90.00
#
_symmetry.space_group_name_H-M   'P 1'
#
loop_
_entity.id
_entity.type
_entity.pdbx_description
1 polymer ?
#
loop_
_entity_poly.entity_id
_entity_poly.type
_entity_poly.pdbx_seq_one_letter_code
_entity_poly.pdbx_strand_id
1 'polypeptide(L)'
;MTPVDYFKLQAKNLFRDYKTQYAYQVDADGAKHYTYKPKYFDMDGIFLDFEDFDEEDFSLMKAQHLLATMLGFKKWPDLLNASEVELELAKLRFDNQDGISLDEWEEGVADIEAEHNFTFDAQGRLDYFKHGLSVPGGHGLFDKDYRLSPAQRRAYNDPPRPAPKADPGPQITSLPLSKADHAEFVKTANSVFESVVNRVEPKNPTQTRKLWDAAEYVDTMLTEDMLPISKGYALSLIDAFLVHHVIGLAVQADKVA
;
A
#
# COMPACT_ATOMS: atom_id res chain seq x y z
N MET A 1 -27.01 -16.60 16.95
CA MET A 1 -26.99 -16.43 15.48
C MET A 1 -26.09 -17.52 14.93
N THR A 2 -26.46 -18.21 13.86
CA THR A 2 -25.60 -19.23 13.24
C THR A 2 -24.40 -18.57 12.54
N PRO A 3 -23.26 -19.25 12.34
CA PRO A 3 -22.15 -18.71 11.55
C PRO A 3 -22.58 -18.28 10.14
N VAL A 4 -23.45 -19.05 9.48
CA VAL A 4 -23.99 -18.69 8.16
C VAL A 4 -24.80 -17.39 8.20
N ASP A 5 -25.65 -17.20 9.22
CA ASP A 5 -26.39 -15.95 9.37
C ASP A 5 -25.47 -14.77 9.68
N TYR A 6 -24.39 -15.01 10.42
CA TYR A 6 -23.32 -14.02 10.65
C TYR A 6 -22.71 -13.56 9.34
N PHE A 7 -22.24 -14.47 8.48
CA PHE A 7 -21.63 -14.11 7.21
C PHE A 7 -22.62 -13.43 6.26
N LYS A 8 -23.88 -13.87 6.23
CA LYS A 8 -24.94 -13.18 5.47
C LYS A 8 -25.12 -11.73 5.92
N LEU A 9 -25.02 -11.46 7.23
CA LEU A 9 -25.08 -10.11 7.77
C LEU A 9 -23.85 -9.30 7.37
N GLN A 10 -22.65 -9.89 7.44
CA GLN A 10 -21.41 -9.19 7.04
C GLN A 10 -21.40 -8.84 5.56
N ALA A 11 -21.83 -9.76 4.67
CA ALA A 11 -21.95 -9.46 3.24
C ALA A 11 -22.95 -8.33 2.96
N LYS A 12 -24.04 -8.26 3.73
CA LYS A 12 -24.99 -7.14 3.65
C LYS A 12 -24.39 -5.82 4.15
N ASN A 13 -23.57 -5.86 5.19
CA ASN A 13 -22.88 -4.68 5.72
C ASN A 13 -21.82 -4.16 4.73
N LEU A 14 -21.03 -5.07 4.14
CA LEU A 14 -20.08 -4.76 3.08
C LEU A 14 -20.78 -4.09 1.89
N PHE A 15 -21.89 -4.67 1.42
CA PHE A 15 -22.66 -4.07 0.33
C PHE A 15 -23.31 -2.74 0.71
N ARG A 16 -23.66 -2.52 1.98
CA ARG A 16 -24.16 -1.21 2.45
C ARG A 16 -23.08 -0.16 2.40
N ASP A 17 -21.86 -0.51 2.78
CA ASP A 17 -20.72 0.40 2.72
C ASP A 17 -20.31 0.70 1.28
N TYR A 18 -20.30 -0.30 0.40
CA TYR A 18 -20.13 -0.08 -1.04
C TYR A 18 -21.12 0.95 -1.59
N LYS A 19 -22.39 0.92 -1.19
CA LYS A 19 -23.40 1.91 -1.64
C LYS A 19 -23.13 3.36 -1.21
N THR A 20 -22.15 3.58 -0.33
CA THR A 20 -21.71 4.92 0.05
C THR A 20 -20.65 5.50 -0.89
N GLN A 21 -20.26 4.74 -1.93
CA GLN A 21 -19.31 5.13 -2.96
C GLN A 21 -19.65 6.50 -3.56
N TYR A 22 -18.62 7.32 -3.72
CA TYR A 22 -18.68 8.55 -4.51
C TYR A 22 -17.35 8.77 -5.23
N ALA A 23 -17.40 9.29 -6.46
CA ALA A 23 -16.20 9.67 -7.17
C ALA A 23 -15.65 10.98 -6.57
N TYR A 24 -14.42 10.96 -6.07
CA TYR A 24 -13.76 12.16 -5.54
C TYR A 24 -12.87 12.83 -6.60
N GLN A 25 -12.43 12.06 -7.60
CA GLN A 25 -11.65 12.55 -8.72
C GLN A 25 -12.10 11.84 -10.00
N VAL A 26 -12.05 12.57 -11.11
CA VAL A 26 -12.25 12.04 -12.46
C VAL A 26 -11.10 12.54 -13.30
N ASP A 27 -10.36 11.63 -13.91
CA ASP A 27 -9.21 11.93 -14.74
C ASP A 27 -9.64 12.44 -16.12
N ALA A 28 -8.69 12.99 -16.88
CA ALA A 28 -8.95 13.59 -18.19
C ALA A 28 -9.45 12.58 -19.24
N ASP A 29 -9.16 11.29 -19.05
CA ASP A 29 -9.63 10.17 -19.87
C ASP A 29 -11.00 9.63 -19.42
N GLY A 30 -11.58 10.16 -18.34
CA GLY A 30 -12.86 9.74 -17.78
C GLY A 30 -12.77 8.63 -16.74
N ALA A 31 -11.56 8.17 -16.37
CA ALA A 31 -11.39 7.24 -15.26
C ALA A 31 -11.82 7.91 -13.94
N LYS A 32 -12.61 7.20 -13.14
CA LYS A 32 -13.10 7.73 -11.85
C LYS A 32 -12.34 7.06 -10.72
N HIS A 33 -11.91 7.88 -9.77
CA HIS A 33 -11.37 7.42 -8.50
C HIS A 33 -12.46 7.51 -7.46
N TYR A 34 -12.80 6.36 -6.90
CA TYR A 34 -13.86 6.22 -5.92
C TYR A 34 -13.29 6.28 -4.51
N THR A 35 -14.12 6.74 -3.59
CA THR A 35 -13.92 6.58 -2.16
C THR A 35 -15.28 6.41 -1.50
N TYR A 36 -15.29 6.08 -0.21
CA TYR A 36 -16.47 5.59 0.49
C TYR A 36 -16.70 6.36 1.79
N LYS A 37 -17.94 6.32 2.31
CA LYS A 37 -18.27 6.73 3.69
C LYS A 37 -18.71 5.50 4.49
N PRO A 38 -17.81 4.53 4.67
CA PRO A 38 -18.17 3.24 5.24
C PRO A 38 -18.47 3.34 6.73
N LYS A 39 -19.23 2.35 7.22
CA LYS A 39 -19.56 2.19 8.63
C LYS A 39 -18.96 0.93 9.24
N TYR A 40 -18.69 -0.09 8.43
CA TYR A 40 -18.31 -1.42 8.88
C TYR A 40 -16.92 -1.82 8.35
N PHE A 41 -16.59 -1.50 7.10
CA PHE A 41 -15.40 -2.01 6.41
C PHE A 41 -14.52 -0.93 5.80
N ASP A 42 -13.21 -1.15 5.80
CA ASP A 42 -12.25 -0.39 5.00
C ASP A 42 -12.42 -0.78 3.53
N MET A 43 -13.31 -0.07 2.84
CA MET A 43 -13.63 -0.36 1.45
C MET A 43 -12.44 -0.09 0.52
N ASP A 44 -11.65 0.96 0.79
CA ASP A 44 -10.50 1.32 -0.05
C ASP A 44 -9.42 0.22 0.04
N GLY A 45 -9.12 -0.27 1.24
CA GLY A 45 -8.19 -1.38 1.43
C GLY A 45 -8.69 -2.68 0.82
N ILE A 46 -9.99 -2.99 0.95
CA ILE A 46 -10.57 -4.19 0.34
C ILE A 46 -10.46 -4.17 -1.19
N PHE A 47 -10.83 -3.09 -1.86
CA PHE A 47 -10.78 -3.07 -3.33
C PHE A 47 -9.35 -2.97 -3.87
N LEU A 48 -8.42 -2.40 -3.10
CA LEU A 48 -7.00 -2.43 -3.44
C LEU A 48 -6.43 -3.86 -3.39
N ASP A 49 -6.82 -4.66 -2.40
CA ASP A 49 -6.29 -6.01 -2.22
C ASP A 49 -7.06 -7.08 -3.03
N PHE A 50 -8.32 -6.82 -3.38
CA PHE A 50 -9.18 -7.73 -4.14
C PHE A 50 -9.59 -7.13 -5.50
N GLU A 51 -8.60 -6.87 -6.37
CA GLU A 51 -8.76 -6.19 -7.67
C GLU A 51 -9.68 -6.93 -8.69
N ASP A 52 -10.06 -8.18 -8.42
CA ASP A 52 -10.94 -8.97 -9.30
C ASP A 52 -12.38 -8.42 -9.42
N PHE A 53 -12.75 -7.43 -8.60
CA PHE A 53 -14.08 -6.88 -8.56
C PHE A 53 -14.15 -5.50 -9.22
N ASP A 54 -14.98 -5.41 -10.26
CA ASP A 54 -15.34 -4.14 -10.89
C ASP A 54 -16.12 -3.25 -9.89
N GLU A 55 -15.47 -2.17 -9.44
CA GLU A 55 -16.04 -1.17 -8.54
C GLU A 55 -17.25 -0.42 -9.12
N GLU A 56 -17.44 -0.40 -10.45
CA GLU A 56 -18.61 0.22 -11.08
C GLU A 56 -19.83 -0.71 -11.11
N ASP A 57 -19.63 -2.03 -11.01
CA ASP A 57 -20.68 -3.06 -11.03
C ASP A 57 -20.61 -3.98 -9.81
N PHE A 58 -20.64 -3.44 -8.59
CA PHE A 58 -20.60 -4.29 -7.40
C PHE A 58 -22.01 -4.61 -6.88
N SER A 59 -22.40 -5.89 -6.91
CA SER A 59 -23.72 -6.36 -6.43
C SER A 59 -23.63 -7.06 -5.07
N LEU A 60 -24.77 -7.29 -4.41
CA LEU A 60 -24.80 -8.09 -3.17
C LEU A 60 -24.25 -9.50 -3.35
N MET A 61 -24.46 -10.12 -4.52
CA MET A 61 -23.91 -11.43 -4.82
C MET A 61 -22.37 -11.37 -4.92
N LYS A 62 -21.83 -10.31 -5.53
CA LYS A 62 -20.38 -10.07 -5.55
C LYS A 62 -19.82 -9.80 -4.14
N ALA A 63 -20.53 -9.04 -3.30
CA ALA A 63 -20.17 -8.86 -1.89
C ALA A 63 -20.14 -10.17 -1.10
N GLN A 64 -21.08 -11.08 -1.36
CA GLN A 64 -21.09 -12.42 -0.78
C GLN A 64 -19.89 -13.26 -1.25
N HIS A 65 -19.56 -13.20 -2.54
CA HIS A 65 -18.38 -13.87 -3.08
C HIS A 65 -17.08 -13.32 -2.49
N LEU A 66 -16.93 -12.00 -2.45
CA LEU A 66 -15.77 -11.33 -1.86
C LEU A 66 -15.59 -11.70 -0.38
N LEU A 67 -16.68 -11.71 0.39
CA LEU A 67 -16.59 -12.16 1.78
C LEU A 67 -16.12 -13.62 1.89
N ALA A 68 -16.56 -14.50 0.98
CA ALA A 68 -16.09 -15.89 0.97
C ALA A 68 -14.59 -15.98 0.65
N THR A 69 -14.10 -15.20 -0.32
CA THR A 69 -12.66 -15.17 -0.67
C THR A 69 -11.80 -14.63 0.45
N MET A 70 -12.25 -13.56 1.13
CA MET A 70 -11.60 -13.07 2.35
C MET A 70 -11.50 -14.16 3.44
N LEU A 71 -12.45 -15.08 3.50
CA LEU A 71 -12.46 -16.18 4.49
C LEU A 71 -11.67 -17.42 4.04
N GLY A 72 -10.98 -17.36 2.90
CA GLY A 72 -10.22 -18.48 2.34
C GLY A 72 -11.04 -19.48 1.51
N PHE A 73 -12.30 -19.15 1.19
CA PHE A 73 -13.16 -19.98 0.34
C PHE A 73 -13.17 -19.46 -1.09
N LYS A 74 -13.26 -20.35 -2.07
CA LYS A 74 -13.26 -19.94 -3.49
C LYS A 74 -14.51 -19.14 -3.89
N LYS A 75 -15.65 -19.43 -3.26
CA LYS A 75 -16.94 -18.82 -3.60
C LYS A 75 -17.95 -18.99 -2.46
N TRP A 76 -18.98 -18.15 -2.49
CA TRP A 76 -20.05 -18.15 -1.50
C TRP A 76 -20.73 -19.51 -1.24
N PRO A 77 -21.06 -20.33 -2.27
CA PRO A 77 -21.62 -21.66 -2.03
C PRO A 77 -20.70 -22.60 -1.26
N ASP A 78 -19.39 -22.45 -1.38
CA ASP A 78 -18.43 -23.31 -0.67
C ASP A 78 -18.46 -22.98 0.83
N LEU A 79 -18.50 -21.69 1.17
CA LEU A 79 -18.72 -21.24 2.56
C LEU A 79 -20.06 -21.73 3.13
N LEU A 80 -21.15 -21.68 2.35
CA LEU A 80 -22.47 -22.10 2.82
C LEU A 80 -22.58 -23.61 3.12
N ASN A 81 -21.80 -24.43 2.41
CA ASN A 81 -21.79 -25.89 2.54
C ASN A 81 -20.62 -26.40 3.40
N ALA A 82 -19.81 -25.50 3.96
CA ALA A 82 -18.69 -25.85 4.82
C ALA A 82 -19.17 -26.56 6.09
N SER A 83 -18.30 -27.40 6.64
CA SER A 83 -18.55 -28.08 7.91
C SER A 83 -18.64 -27.09 9.07
N GLU A 84 -19.23 -27.51 10.19
CA GLU A 84 -19.36 -26.66 11.38
C GLU A 84 -17.99 -26.17 11.91
N VAL A 85 -16.97 -27.03 11.82
CA VAL A 85 -15.57 -26.72 12.19
C VAL A 85 -14.97 -25.64 11.28
N GLU A 86 -15.15 -25.76 9.97
CA GLU A 86 -14.66 -24.76 9.01
C GLU A 86 -15.38 -23.42 9.18
N LEU A 87 -16.69 -23.45 9.45
CA LEU A 87 -17.48 -22.25 9.74
C LEU A 87 -17.06 -21.56 11.04
N GLU A 88 -16.71 -22.33 12.07
CA GLU A 88 -16.15 -21.80 13.32
C GLU A 88 -14.79 -21.15 13.08
N LEU A 89 -13.88 -21.84 12.38
CA LEU A 89 -12.57 -21.30 12.01
C LEU A 89 -12.70 -20.01 11.20
N ALA A 90 -13.53 -20.01 10.16
CA ALA A 90 -13.78 -18.83 9.33
C ALA A 90 -14.25 -17.63 10.18
N LYS A 91 -15.15 -17.87 11.13
CA LYS A 91 -15.66 -16.82 12.01
C LYS A 91 -14.57 -16.29 12.94
N LEU A 92 -13.75 -17.18 13.52
CA LEU A 92 -12.64 -16.79 14.38
C LEU A 92 -11.61 -15.97 13.62
N ARG A 93 -11.24 -16.40 12.41
CA ARG A 93 -10.34 -15.63 11.53
C ARG A 93 -10.88 -14.25 11.25
N PHE A 94 -12.15 -14.16 10.86
CA PHE A 94 -12.78 -12.87 10.58
C PHE A 94 -12.84 -11.94 11.78
N ASP A 95 -13.09 -12.50 12.98
CA ASP A 95 -13.27 -11.73 14.20
C ASP A 95 -11.94 -11.26 14.83
N ASN A 96 -10.82 -11.86 14.46
CA ASN A 96 -9.50 -11.60 15.04
C ASN A 96 -8.47 -11.16 13.99
N GLN A 97 -8.91 -10.49 12.91
CA GLN A 97 -8.01 -9.93 11.88
C GLN A 97 -7.04 -8.87 12.44
N ASP A 98 -7.41 -8.23 13.55
CA ASP A 98 -6.57 -7.31 14.33
C ASP A 98 -5.50 -8.03 15.18
N GLY A 99 -5.68 -9.34 15.37
CA GLY A 99 -4.72 -10.19 16.06
C GLY A 99 -3.80 -10.88 15.07
N ILE A 100 -4.35 -11.68 14.16
CA ILE A 100 -3.59 -12.44 13.16
C ILE A 100 -4.22 -12.15 11.80
N SER A 101 -3.46 -11.54 10.90
CA SER A 101 -3.95 -11.29 9.54
C SER A 101 -4.23 -12.61 8.80
N LEU A 102 -5.10 -12.56 7.81
CA LEU A 102 -5.46 -13.75 7.03
C LEU A 102 -4.26 -14.34 6.29
N ASP A 103 -3.37 -13.48 5.79
CA ASP A 103 -2.19 -13.86 5.01
C ASP A 103 -1.11 -14.48 5.92
N GLU A 104 -0.80 -13.83 7.05
CA GLU A 104 0.16 -14.35 8.04
C GLU A 104 -0.26 -15.74 8.55
N TRP A 105 -1.55 -15.95 8.74
CA TRP A 105 -2.09 -17.25 9.10
C TRP A 105 -1.86 -18.32 8.02
N GLU A 106 -2.21 -18.04 6.76
CA GLU A 106 -2.05 -19.01 5.68
C GLU A 106 -0.58 -19.32 5.43
N GLU A 107 0.31 -18.32 5.54
CA GLU A 107 1.77 -18.52 5.49
C GLU A 107 2.24 -19.43 6.64
N GLY A 108 1.82 -19.16 7.88
CA GLY A 108 2.21 -19.99 9.03
C GLY A 108 1.72 -21.44 8.94
N VAL A 109 0.50 -21.65 8.41
CA VAL A 109 -0.01 -23.00 8.12
C VAL A 109 0.84 -23.66 7.04
N ALA A 110 1.11 -22.96 5.93
CA ALA A 110 1.88 -23.50 4.81
C ALA A 110 3.31 -23.88 5.19
N ASP A 111 3.97 -23.05 6.01
CA ASP A 111 5.32 -23.30 6.51
C ASP A 111 5.37 -24.57 7.36
N ILE A 112 4.43 -24.75 8.29
CA ILE A 112 4.35 -25.94 9.14
C ILE A 112 4.02 -27.19 8.31
N GLU A 113 3.06 -27.10 7.39
CA GLU A 113 2.69 -28.19 6.49
C GLU A 113 3.90 -28.63 5.63
N ALA A 114 4.69 -27.67 5.14
CA ALA A 114 5.89 -27.92 4.35
C ALA A 114 7.04 -28.49 5.18
N GLU A 115 7.33 -27.93 6.36
CA GLU A 115 8.43 -28.37 7.23
C GLU A 115 8.22 -29.80 7.73
N HIS A 116 6.99 -30.14 8.09
CA HIS A 116 6.65 -31.44 8.67
C HIS A 116 6.04 -32.42 7.66
N ASN A 117 5.91 -32.02 6.39
CA ASN A 117 5.37 -32.82 5.29
C ASN A 117 4.03 -33.49 5.65
N PHE A 118 3.11 -32.71 6.21
CA PHE A 118 1.74 -33.12 6.50
C PHE A 118 0.76 -32.02 6.08
N THR A 119 -0.52 -32.33 6.07
CA THR A 119 -1.59 -31.36 5.83
C THR A 119 -2.54 -31.36 7.00
N PHE A 120 -2.87 -30.19 7.53
CA PHE A 120 -3.88 -30.11 8.58
C PHE A 120 -5.26 -30.47 8.03
N ASP A 121 -6.02 -31.24 8.81
CA ASP A 121 -7.46 -31.32 8.62
C ASP A 121 -8.15 -30.08 9.21
N ALA A 122 -9.47 -29.97 9.00
CA ALA A 122 -10.22 -28.80 9.46
C ALA A 122 -10.12 -28.58 10.98
N GLN A 123 -10.08 -29.66 11.77
CA GLN A 123 -9.99 -29.58 13.23
C GLN A 123 -8.60 -29.13 13.65
N GLY A 124 -7.54 -29.69 13.04
CA GLY A 124 -6.17 -29.29 13.30
C GLY A 124 -5.91 -27.82 12.96
N ARG A 125 -6.47 -27.31 11.84
CA ARG A 125 -6.42 -25.89 11.51
C ARG A 125 -7.12 -25.02 12.57
N LEU A 126 -8.29 -25.44 13.04
CA LEU A 126 -9.01 -24.73 14.10
C LEU A 126 -8.23 -24.69 15.42
N ASP A 127 -7.65 -25.82 15.83
CA ASP A 127 -6.89 -25.94 17.07
C ASP A 127 -5.59 -25.12 17.00
N TYR A 128 -4.90 -25.15 15.85
CA TYR A 128 -3.71 -24.33 15.62
C TYR A 128 -4.04 -22.83 15.65
N PHE A 129 -5.18 -22.40 15.07
CA PHE A 129 -5.59 -20.99 15.11
C PHE A 129 -5.87 -20.53 16.54
N LYS A 130 -6.62 -21.34 17.30
CA LYS A 130 -6.90 -21.07 18.71
C LYS A 130 -5.62 -21.00 19.56
N HIS A 131 -4.64 -21.85 19.26
CA HIS A 131 -3.33 -21.79 19.89
C HIS A 131 -2.61 -20.49 19.55
N GLY A 132 -2.56 -20.07 18.28
CA GLY A 132 -1.98 -18.80 17.84
C GLY A 132 -2.55 -17.60 18.60
N LEU A 133 -3.89 -17.51 18.69
CA LEU A 133 -4.57 -16.45 19.45
C LEU A 133 -4.20 -16.41 20.94
N SER A 134 -3.69 -17.50 21.51
CA SER A 134 -3.30 -17.58 22.92
C SER A 134 -1.86 -17.12 23.19
N VAL A 135 -1.02 -16.96 22.15
CA VAL A 135 0.39 -16.58 22.29
C VAL A 135 0.51 -15.04 22.32
N PRO A 136 1.01 -14.44 23.41
CA PRO A 136 1.14 -12.99 23.50
C PRO A 136 2.29 -12.45 22.64
N GLY A 137 2.01 -11.45 21.79
CA GLY A 137 3.02 -10.66 21.09
C GLY A 137 3.58 -11.26 19.78
N GLY A 138 2.89 -12.23 19.19
CA GLY A 138 3.35 -12.94 17.99
C GLY A 138 2.97 -12.35 16.63
N HIS A 139 2.23 -11.25 16.56
CA HIS A 139 1.51 -10.86 15.34
C HIS A 139 1.40 -9.33 15.23
N GLY A 140 1.64 -8.63 14.11
CA GLY A 140 2.08 -9.04 12.79
C GLY A 140 2.95 -7.93 12.15
N LEU A 141 3.72 -8.28 11.12
CA LEU A 141 4.43 -7.29 10.28
C LEU A 141 3.49 -6.56 9.31
N PHE A 142 2.27 -7.09 9.14
CA PHE A 142 1.24 -6.61 8.23
C PHE A 142 -0.11 -6.55 8.95
N ASP A 143 -0.40 -5.44 9.62
CA ASP A 143 -1.71 -5.16 10.23
C ASP A 143 -2.75 -4.92 9.13
N LYS A 144 -3.43 -5.97 8.67
CA LYS A 144 -4.58 -5.85 7.76
C LYS A 144 -5.87 -6.35 8.44
N ASP A 145 -6.52 -5.47 9.19
CA ASP A 145 -7.92 -5.63 9.61
C ASP A 145 -8.83 -4.77 8.73
N TYR A 146 -9.60 -5.43 7.85
CA TYR A 146 -10.53 -4.72 6.97
C TYR A 146 -11.78 -4.22 7.69
N ARG A 147 -11.96 -4.52 8.98
CA ARG A 147 -13.08 -4.02 9.77
C ARG A 147 -12.70 -2.68 10.38
N LEU A 148 -13.61 -1.72 10.29
CA LEU A 148 -13.36 -0.41 10.87
C LEU A 148 -13.55 -0.42 12.39
N SER A 149 -12.49 -0.06 13.10
CA SER A 149 -12.58 0.34 14.50
C SER A 149 -13.46 1.60 14.65
N PRO A 150 -14.02 1.87 15.85
CA PRO A 150 -14.76 3.10 16.09
C PRO A 150 -13.99 4.39 15.77
N ALA A 151 -12.65 4.36 15.89
CA ALA A 151 -11.80 5.50 15.54
C ALA A 151 -11.71 5.69 14.02
N GLN A 152 -11.47 4.62 13.25
CA GLN A 152 -11.42 4.68 11.79
C GLN A 152 -12.77 5.09 11.21
N ARG A 153 -13.90 4.59 11.74
CA ARG A 153 -15.24 5.03 11.31
C ARG A 153 -15.43 6.53 11.45
N ARG A 154 -14.87 7.15 12.50
CA ARG A 154 -14.94 8.61 12.66
C ARG A 154 -14.07 9.30 11.60
N ALA A 155 -12.85 8.81 11.39
CA ALA A 155 -11.95 9.35 10.38
C ALA A 155 -12.54 9.33 8.96
N TYR A 156 -13.24 8.27 8.57
CA TYR A 156 -13.94 8.18 7.28
C TYR A 156 -15.12 9.15 7.11
N ASN A 157 -15.77 9.50 8.22
CA ASN A 157 -16.96 10.35 8.21
C ASN A 157 -16.64 11.82 8.46
N ASP A 158 -15.50 12.12 9.05
CA ASP A 158 -14.98 13.47 9.12
C ASP A 158 -14.59 13.90 7.70
N PRO A 159 -14.94 15.12 7.26
CA PRO A 159 -14.41 15.64 6.01
C PRO A 159 -12.89 15.52 6.05
N PRO A 160 -12.22 15.13 4.94
CA PRO A 160 -10.78 14.99 4.93
C PRO A 160 -10.22 16.24 5.58
N ARG A 161 -9.48 16.08 6.70
CA ARG A 161 -8.83 17.24 7.32
C ARG A 161 -8.13 17.94 6.17
N PRO A 162 -8.39 19.24 5.92
CA PRO A 162 -7.63 19.94 4.91
C PRO A 162 -6.19 19.61 5.22
N ALA A 163 -5.51 18.96 4.26
CA ALA A 163 -4.11 18.63 4.41
C ALA A 163 -3.48 19.88 5.00
N PRO A 164 -2.81 19.80 6.18
CA PRO A 164 -2.30 20.98 6.84
C PRO A 164 -1.61 21.76 5.75
N LYS A 165 -2.12 22.97 5.45
CA LYS A 165 -1.60 23.76 4.32
C LYS A 165 -0.10 23.75 4.53
N ALA A 166 0.62 23.02 3.67
CA ALA A 166 2.06 22.96 3.79
C ALA A 166 2.46 24.42 3.77
N ASP A 167 3.04 24.91 4.87
CA ASP A 167 3.78 26.16 4.78
C ASP A 167 4.75 25.89 3.63
N PRO A 168 4.61 26.55 2.46
CA PRO A 168 5.41 26.22 1.30
C PRO A 168 6.89 26.49 1.59
N GLY A 169 7.22 27.02 2.76
CA GLY A 169 8.56 27.32 3.19
C GLY A 169 9.17 28.36 2.27
N PRO A 170 10.50 28.51 2.29
CA PRO A 170 11.20 29.33 1.31
C PRO A 170 10.88 28.83 -0.11
N GLN A 171 10.47 29.72 -1.01
CA GLN A 171 10.24 29.41 -2.42
C GLN A 171 11.43 29.81 -3.27
N ILE A 172 11.71 29.01 -4.29
CA ILE A 172 12.55 29.40 -5.42
C ILE A 172 11.64 30.07 -6.45
N THR A 173 11.95 31.31 -6.79
CA THR A 173 11.13 32.15 -7.68
C THR A 173 11.87 32.63 -8.92
N SER A 174 13.17 32.36 -9.04
CA SER A 174 13.96 32.67 -10.23
C SER A 174 15.13 31.71 -10.39
N LEU A 175 15.55 31.51 -11.65
CA LEU A 175 16.81 30.87 -12.00
C LEU A 175 17.78 31.92 -12.59
N PRO A 176 19.12 31.73 -12.47
CA PRO A 176 19.79 30.67 -11.70
C PRO A 176 19.55 30.81 -10.20
N LEU A 177 19.75 29.71 -9.46
CA LEU A 177 19.55 29.68 -8.01
C LEU A 177 20.42 30.72 -7.30
N SER A 178 19.93 31.21 -6.15
CA SER A 178 20.75 32.07 -5.29
C SER A 178 22.02 31.33 -4.87
N LYS A 179 23.11 32.05 -4.59
CA LYS A 179 24.38 31.44 -4.18
C LYS A 179 24.23 30.52 -2.95
N ALA A 180 23.33 30.87 -2.03
CA ALA A 180 23.06 30.08 -0.84
C ALA A 180 22.29 28.80 -1.18
N ASP A 181 21.23 28.91 -2.00
CA ASP A 181 20.42 27.76 -2.40
C ASP A 181 21.21 26.82 -3.30
N HIS A 182 21.95 27.34 -4.27
CA HIS A 182 22.82 26.55 -5.13
C HIS A 182 23.82 25.70 -4.32
N ALA A 183 24.47 26.28 -3.31
CA ALA A 183 25.40 25.54 -2.45
C ALA A 183 24.72 24.40 -1.67
N GLU A 184 23.48 24.61 -1.23
CA GLU A 184 22.68 23.60 -0.53
C GLU A 184 22.21 22.48 -1.47
N PHE A 185 21.78 22.83 -2.68
CA PHE A 185 21.38 21.87 -3.70
C PHE A 185 22.57 21.00 -4.14
N VAL A 186 23.74 21.60 -4.37
CA VAL A 186 24.97 20.87 -4.71
C VAL A 186 25.37 19.89 -3.59
N LYS A 187 25.26 20.33 -2.33
CA LYS A 187 25.54 19.45 -1.18
C LYS A 187 24.58 18.26 -1.16
N THR A 188 23.29 18.51 -1.37
CA THR A 188 22.25 17.48 -1.41
C THR A 188 22.45 16.53 -2.59
N ALA A 189 22.70 17.05 -3.78
CA ALA A 189 22.96 16.27 -5.00
C ALA A 189 24.13 15.31 -4.83
N ASN A 190 25.25 15.74 -4.22
CA ASN A 190 26.37 14.84 -3.94
C ASN A 190 26.02 13.72 -2.94
N SER A 191 25.24 14.02 -1.90
CA SER A 191 24.80 13.02 -0.94
C SER A 191 23.88 11.98 -1.56
N VAL A 192 22.91 12.44 -2.37
CA VAL A 192 21.96 11.57 -3.07
C VAL A 192 22.67 10.76 -4.15
N PHE A 193 23.63 11.35 -4.87
CA PHE A 193 24.40 10.68 -5.91
C PHE A 193 25.06 9.39 -5.39
N GLU A 194 25.73 9.44 -4.24
CA GLU A 194 26.34 8.23 -3.66
C GLU A 194 25.31 7.18 -3.26
N SER A 195 24.15 7.60 -2.72
CA SER A 195 23.03 6.69 -2.42
C SER A 195 22.52 6.00 -3.69
N VAL A 196 22.33 6.77 -4.77
CA VAL A 196 21.86 6.28 -6.06
C VAL A 196 22.89 5.35 -6.72
N VAL A 197 24.18 5.68 -6.68
CA VAL A 197 25.24 4.80 -7.22
C VAL A 197 25.26 3.47 -6.49
N ASN A 198 25.05 3.44 -5.17
CA ASN A 198 24.94 2.20 -4.40
C ASN A 198 23.68 1.40 -4.74
N ARG A 199 22.57 2.06 -5.09
CA ARG A 199 21.32 1.39 -5.50
C ARG A 199 21.37 0.86 -6.93
N VAL A 200 22.02 1.59 -7.85
CA VAL A 200 22.10 1.25 -9.28
C VAL A 200 23.22 0.23 -9.55
N GLU A 201 24.26 0.20 -8.72
CA GLU A 201 25.42 -0.69 -8.85
C GLU A 201 26.02 -0.70 -10.27
N PRO A 202 26.42 0.47 -10.81
CA PRO A 202 26.92 0.56 -12.17
C PRO A 202 28.18 -0.28 -12.37
N LYS A 203 28.33 -0.90 -13.54
CA LYS A 203 29.45 -1.79 -13.88
C LYS A 203 30.82 -1.14 -13.71
N ASN A 204 30.94 0.15 -14.03
CA ASN A 204 32.18 0.92 -13.92
C ASN A 204 32.02 2.08 -12.91
N PRO A 205 31.87 1.80 -11.59
CA PRO A 205 31.44 2.80 -10.62
C PRO A 205 32.47 3.92 -10.41
N THR A 206 33.76 3.62 -10.52
CA THR A 206 34.82 4.64 -10.45
C THR A 206 34.75 5.62 -11.61
N GLN A 207 34.43 5.14 -12.81
CA GLN A 207 34.32 5.98 -13.99
C GLN A 207 33.01 6.78 -13.97
N THR A 208 31.90 6.19 -13.51
CA THR A 208 30.65 6.92 -13.27
C THR A 208 30.85 8.10 -12.31
N ARG A 209 31.61 7.92 -11.22
CA ARG A 209 31.96 9.00 -10.28
C ARG A 209 32.80 10.11 -10.90
N LYS A 210 33.66 9.80 -11.87
CA LYS A 210 34.47 10.81 -12.56
C LYS A 210 33.66 11.69 -13.52
N LEU A 211 32.54 11.17 -14.03
CA LEU A 211 31.65 11.90 -14.93
C LEU A 211 30.61 12.77 -14.18
N TRP A 212 30.55 12.65 -12.85
CA TRP A 212 29.59 13.39 -12.04
C TRP A 212 30.02 14.83 -11.82
N ASP A 213 29.18 15.78 -12.25
CA ASP A 213 29.28 17.20 -11.92
C ASP A 213 27.98 17.66 -11.24
N ALA A 214 28.05 17.83 -9.92
CA ALA A 214 26.91 18.24 -9.12
C ALA A 214 26.46 19.68 -9.40
N ALA A 215 27.37 20.57 -9.82
CA ALA A 215 27.01 21.95 -10.11
C ALA A 215 26.25 22.03 -11.44
N GLU A 216 26.77 21.38 -12.47
CA GLU A 216 26.10 21.30 -13.78
C GLU A 216 24.71 20.63 -13.67
N TYR A 217 24.59 19.56 -12.86
CA TYR A 217 23.30 18.93 -12.61
C TYR A 217 22.31 19.89 -11.94
N VAL A 218 22.74 20.61 -10.90
CA VAL A 218 21.87 21.55 -10.17
C VAL A 218 21.43 22.72 -11.06
N ASP A 219 22.30 23.19 -11.96
CA ASP A 219 22.00 24.27 -12.90
C ASP A 219 20.98 23.86 -13.99
N THR A 220 20.79 22.56 -14.22
CA THR A 220 19.95 22.03 -15.31
C THR A 220 18.71 21.29 -14.85
N MET A 221 18.65 20.86 -13.59
CA MET A 221 17.54 20.04 -13.07
C MET A 221 16.21 20.80 -12.88
N LEU A 222 16.24 22.13 -12.76
CA LEU A 222 15.06 22.97 -12.64
C LEU A 222 14.92 23.83 -13.89
N THR A 223 13.68 24.00 -14.36
CA THR A 223 13.34 24.84 -15.50
C THR A 223 12.39 25.95 -15.08
N GLU A 224 12.33 27.05 -15.85
CA GLU A 224 11.50 28.23 -15.55
C GLU A 224 10.00 27.89 -15.42
N ASP A 225 9.51 26.87 -16.13
CA ASP A 225 8.12 26.40 -16.05
C ASP A 225 7.79 25.67 -14.74
N MET A 226 8.80 25.26 -13.97
CA MET A 226 8.61 24.68 -12.64
C MET A 226 8.44 25.75 -11.54
N LEU A 227 8.67 27.04 -11.85
CA LEU A 227 8.63 28.12 -10.87
C LEU A 227 7.25 28.79 -10.76
N PRO A 228 6.86 29.29 -9.56
CA PRO A 228 7.58 29.19 -8.29
C PRO A 228 7.41 27.81 -7.62
N ILE A 229 8.50 27.29 -7.06
CA ILE A 229 8.53 25.96 -6.40
C ILE A 229 8.99 26.09 -4.95
N SER A 230 8.46 25.28 -4.04
CA SER A 230 9.00 25.25 -2.67
C SER A 230 10.41 24.65 -2.68
N LYS A 231 11.32 25.25 -1.91
CA LYS A 231 12.70 24.77 -1.78
C LYS A 231 12.76 23.33 -1.29
N GLY A 232 11.91 22.97 -0.31
CA GLY A 232 11.82 21.61 0.21
C GLY A 232 11.40 20.59 -0.85
N TYR A 233 10.41 20.93 -1.68
CA TYR A 233 9.99 20.06 -2.77
C TYR A 233 11.06 19.97 -3.87
N ALA A 234 11.66 21.09 -4.25
CA ALA A 234 12.75 21.11 -5.23
C ALA A 234 13.96 20.27 -4.80
N LEU A 235 14.32 20.26 -3.51
CA LEU A 235 15.34 19.36 -2.96
C LEU A 235 14.92 17.88 -3.03
N SER A 236 13.64 17.57 -2.83
CA SER A 236 13.12 16.20 -2.96
C SER A 236 13.20 15.67 -4.39
N LEU A 237 13.09 16.56 -5.40
CA LEU A 237 13.21 16.19 -6.81
C LEU A 237 14.63 15.74 -7.20
N ILE A 238 15.65 16.09 -6.41
CA ILE A 238 17.01 15.59 -6.61
C ILE A 238 17.02 14.07 -6.55
N ASP A 239 16.43 13.45 -5.52
CA ASP A 239 16.39 11.98 -5.42
C ASP A 239 15.56 11.33 -6.53
N ALA A 240 14.42 11.94 -6.87
CA ALA A 240 13.54 11.42 -7.92
C ALA A 240 14.21 11.41 -9.31
N PHE A 241 14.89 12.49 -9.69
CA PHE A 241 15.44 12.63 -11.05
C PHE A 241 16.88 12.13 -11.18
N LEU A 242 17.67 12.14 -10.11
CA LEU A 242 19.09 11.80 -10.18
C LEU A 242 19.34 10.35 -10.58
N VAL A 243 18.40 9.44 -10.31
CA VAL A 243 18.49 8.03 -10.75
C VAL A 243 18.70 7.92 -12.26
N HIS A 244 17.87 8.62 -13.05
CA HIS A 244 17.97 8.60 -14.50
C HIS A 244 19.28 9.22 -14.99
N HIS A 245 19.74 10.29 -14.33
CA HIS A 245 21.01 10.91 -14.65
C HIS A 245 22.19 9.96 -14.38
N VAL A 246 22.23 9.30 -13.23
CA VAL A 246 23.27 8.32 -12.87
C VAL A 246 23.30 7.14 -13.85
N ILE A 247 22.14 6.64 -14.28
CA ILE A 247 22.06 5.61 -15.33
C ILE A 247 22.70 6.11 -16.63
N GLY A 248 22.40 7.36 -17.03
CA GLY A 248 23.03 8.00 -18.18
C GLY A 248 24.55 8.09 -18.06
N LEU A 249 25.07 8.49 -16.89
CA LEU A 249 26.51 8.52 -16.61
C LEU A 249 27.14 7.14 -16.64
N ALA A 250 26.47 6.12 -16.11
CA ALA A 250 26.95 4.73 -16.13
C ALA A 250 27.06 4.20 -17.56
N VAL A 251 26.06 4.46 -18.41
CA VAL A 251 26.09 4.10 -19.83
C VAL A 251 27.24 4.81 -20.56
N GLN A 252 27.54 6.06 -20.21
CA GLN A 252 28.69 6.78 -20.77
C GLN A 252 30.02 6.20 -20.25
N ALA A 253 30.11 5.90 -18.96
CA ALA A 253 31.27 5.27 -18.34
C ALA A 253 31.61 3.93 -19.01
N ASP A 254 30.61 3.13 -19.35
CA ASP A 254 30.78 1.84 -20.04
C ASP A 254 31.32 1.98 -21.47
N LYS A 255 31.18 3.15 -22.11
CA LYS A 255 31.73 3.40 -23.46
C LYS A 255 33.18 3.85 -23.44
N VAL A 256 33.66 4.35 -22.31
CA VAL A 256 35.01 4.92 -22.15
C VAL A 256 35.93 4.06 -21.27
N ALA A 257 35.41 2.96 -20.71
CA ALA A 257 36.13 1.95 -19.95
C ALA A 257 36.51 0.75 -20.84
#